data_AF-A0A940EBI5-F1
#
_entry.id   AF-A0A940EBI5-F1
#
_cell.length_a   1.000
_cell.length_b   1.000
_cell.length_c   1.000
_cell.angle_alpha   90.00
_cell.angle_beta   90.00
_cell.angle_gamma   90.00
#
_symmetry.space_group_name_H-M   'P 1'
#
loop_
_entity.id
_entity.type
_entity.pdbx_description
1 polymer ?
#
loop_
_entity_poly.entity_id
_entity_poly.type
_entity_poly.pdbx_seq_one_letter_code
_entity_poly.pdbx_strand_id
1 'polypeptide(L)'
;MKLNAFDRTLIHGLGLMSRLPLIPDEADFRMLAEIIDKAAPRATRSPEMEPLLREARRIADNLGPHRAIEHYVARAMNDFDRRCMAAHWNAARRGQ
;
A
#
# COMPACT_ATOMS: atom_id res chain seq x y z
N MET A 1 6.27 12.63 -8.11
CA MET A 1 6.93 11.30 -8.16
C MET A 1 6.43 10.55 -9.38
N LYS A 2 7.29 9.83 -10.13
CA LYS A 2 6.86 8.95 -11.23
C LYS A 2 6.75 7.52 -10.70
N LEU A 3 5.53 6.98 -10.65
CA LEU A 3 5.27 5.61 -10.18
C LEU A 3 5.74 4.57 -11.21
N ASN A 4 6.49 3.57 -10.76
CA ASN A 4 6.83 2.40 -11.58
C ASN A 4 5.71 1.34 -11.55
N ALA A 5 5.86 0.23 -12.26
CA ALA A 5 4.83 -0.81 -12.30
C ALA A 5 4.58 -1.43 -10.91
N PHE A 6 5.63 -1.70 -10.14
CA PHE A 6 5.56 -2.29 -8.80
C PHE A 6 4.93 -1.34 -7.78
N ASP A 7 5.17 -0.03 -7.88
CA ASP A 7 4.51 0.97 -7.04
C ASP A 7 2.99 0.93 -7.26
N ARG A 8 2.56 0.88 -8.52
CA ARG A 8 1.13 0.75 -8.86
C ARG A 8 0.54 -0.55 -8.33
N THR A 9 1.27 -1.66 -8.47
CA THR A 9 0.86 -2.97 -7.93
C THR A 9 0.65 -2.91 -6.42
N LEU A 10 1.57 -2.28 -5.67
CA LEU A 10 1.41 -2.12 -4.23
C LEU A 10 0.18 -1.27 -3.88
N ILE A 11 0.06 -0.09 -4.49
CA ILE A 11 -1.03 0.85 -4.22
C ILE A 11 -2.39 0.18 -4.52
N HIS A 12 -2.50 -0.50 -5.65
CA HIS A 12 -3.74 -1.16 -6.05
C HIS A 12 -4.02 -2.41 -5.22
N GLY A 13 -3.02 -3.27 -4.99
CA GLY A 13 -3.19 -4.49 -4.19
C GLY A 13 -3.63 -4.17 -2.76
N LEU A 14 -2.95 -3.23 -2.10
CA LEU A 14 -3.33 -2.77 -0.77
C LEU A 14 -4.70 -2.07 -0.79
N GLY A 15 -4.99 -1.25 -1.81
CA GLY A 15 -6.29 -0.62 -1.97
C GLY A 15 -7.45 -1.60 -2.17
N LEU A 16 -7.21 -2.78 -2.76
CA LEU A 16 -8.20 -3.86 -2.85
C LEU A 16 -8.41 -4.54 -1.50
N MET A 17 -7.33 -4.76 -0.74
CA MET A 17 -7.38 -5.37 0.60
C MET A 17 -7.99 -4.44 1.67
N SER A 18 -8.18 -3.15 1.36
CA SER A 18 -8.74 -2.16 2.29
C SER A 18 -10.23 -1.83 2.05
N ARG A 19 -10.94 -2.55 1.16
CA ARG A 19 -12.35 -2.27 0.81
C ARG A 19 -13.27 -3.41 1.18
N LEU A 20 -14.43 -3.08 1.76
CA LEU A 20 -15.52 -4.02 2.04
C LEU A 20 -16.53 -4.09 0.86
N PRO A 21 -17.13 -5.26 0.56
CA PRO A 21 -16.88 -6.53 1.21
C PRO A 21 -15.55 -7.12 0.71
N LEU A 22 -14.70 -7.41 1.68
CA LEU A 22 -13.42 -8.09 1.55
C LEU A 22 -13.51 -9.23 0.53
N ILE A 23 -12.49 -9.32 -0.33
CA ILE A 23 -12.28 -10.35 -1.36
C ILE A 23 -12.93 -11.68 -0.93
N PRO A 24 -14.13 -12.04 -1.40
CA PRO A 24 -14.99 -13.00 -0.71
C PRO A 24 -14.38 -14.39 -0.58
N ASP A 25 -13.43 -14.71 -1.46
CA ASP A 25 -12.63 -15.92 -1.43
C ASP A 25 -11.28 -15.71 -0.71
N GLU A 26 -10.98 -16.57 0.26
CA GLU A 26 -9.70 -16.58 0.96
C GLU A 26 -8.52 -16.90 0.02
N ALA A 27 -8.74 -17.69 -1.04
CA ALA A 27 -7.70 -17.98 -2.04
C ALA A 27 -7.26 -16.73 -2.79
N ASP A 28 -8.22 -15.90 -3.22
CA ASP A 28 -7.95 -14.63 -3.89
C ASP A 28 -7.23 -13.64 -2.94
N PHE A 29 -7.60 -13.64 -1.66
CA PHE A 29 -6.94 -12.83 -0.65
C PHE A 29 -5.47 -13.23 -0.46
N ARG A 30 -5.18 -14.54 -0.38
CA ARG A 30 -3.81 -15.07 -0.30
C ARG A 30 -3.01 -14.77 -1.58
N MET A 31 -3.63 -14.93 -2.74
CA MET A 31 -3.01 -14.57 -4.03
C MET A 31 -2.60 -13.09 -4.04
N LEU A 32 -3.47 -12.19 -3.59
CA LEU A 32 -3.15 -10.77 -3.53
C LEU A 32 -2.01 -10.47 -2.54
N ALA A 33 -2.01 -11.11 -1.38
CA ALA A 33 -0.91 -10.99 -0.42
C ALA A 33 0.43 -11.42 -1.03
N GLU A 34 0.46 -12.53 -1.78
CA GLU A 34 1.68 -12.98 -2.48
C GLU A 34 2.14 -12.00 -3.58
N ILE A 35 1.20 -11.43 -4.33
CA ILE A 35 1.52 -10.43 -5.36
C ILE A 35 2.16 -9.19 -4.71
N ILE A 36 1.61 -8.74 -3.59
CA ILE A 36 2.12 -7.60 -2.82
C ILE A 36 3.52 -7.89 -2.27
N ASP A 37 3.74 -9.07 -1.69
CA ASP A 37 5.05 -9.50 -1.20
C ASP A 37 6.10 -9.52 -2.33
N LYS A 38 5.74 -10.04 -3.52
CA LYS A 38 6.63 -10.03 -4.69
C LYS A 38 6.87 -8.61 -5.23
N ALA A 39 5.90 -7.70 -5.13
CA ALA A 39 6.05 -6.33 -5.62
C ALA A 39 6.91 -5.46 -4.69
N ALA A 40 6.78 -5.61 -3.37
CA ALA A 40 7.38 -4.72 -2.38
C ALA A 40 8.91 -4.55 -2.49
N PRO A 41 9.73 -5.60 -2.74
CA PRO A 41 11.17 -5.45 -2.91
C PRO A 41 11.57 -4.59 -4.11
N ARG A 42 10.72 -4.52 -5.13
CA ARG A 42 10.98 -3.87 -6.43
C ARG A 42 10.36 -2.47 -6.55
N ALA A 43 9.57 -2.07 -5.55
CA ALA A 43 8.97 -0.75 -5.48
C ALA A 43 10.01 0.32 -5.11
N THR A 44 9.68 1.56 -5.48
CA THR A 44 10.48 2.75 -5.24
C THR A 44 10.66 2.98 -3.74
N ARG A 45 11.91 3.20 -3.31
CA ARG A 45 12.27 3.49 -1.91
C ARG A 45 12.18 4.97 -1.59
N SER A 46 11.01 5.57 -1.78
CA SER A 46 10.76 6.97 -1.40
C SER A 46 10.10 7.09 -0.02
N PRO A 47 10.27 8.22 0.68
CA PRO A 47 9.62 8.45 1.97
C PRO A 47 8.08 8.34 1.91
N GLU A 48 7.47 8.68 0.78
CA GLU A 48 6.02 8.56 0.58
C GLU A 48 5.57 7.10 0.52
N MET A 49 6.33 6.22 -0.14
CA MET A 49 6.01 4.79 -0.30
C MET A 49 6.21 3.96 0.97
N GLU A 50 6.99 4.47 1.91
CA GLU A 50 7.39 3.77 3.14
C GLU A 50 6.21 3.17 3.95
N PRO A 51 5.05 3.85 4.16
CA PRO A 51 3.90 3.24 4.83
C PRO A 51 3.40 1.98 4.12
N LEU A 52 3.34 1.99 2.79
CA LEU A 52 2.89 0.86 1.98
C LEU A 52 3.89 -0.29 2.03
N LEU A 53 5.20 0.01 1.98
CA LEU A 53 6.26 -0.99 2.07
C LEU A 53 6.26 -1.70 3.43
N ARG A 54 6.05 -0.96 4.52
CA ARG A 54 5.91 -1.54 5.86
C ARG A 54 4.69 -2.43 5.98
N GLU A 55 3.56 -1.98 5.43
CA GLU A 55 2.33 -2.74 5.47
C GLU A 55 2.43 -4.02 4.63
N ALA A 56 3.00 -3.94 3.43
CA ALA A 56 3.30 -5.12 2.61
C ALA A 56 4.16 -6.15 3.38
N ARG A 57 5.19 -5.69 4.10
CA ARG A 57 6.01 -6.56 4.94
C ARG A 57 5.21 -7.15 6.11
N ARG A 58 4.37 -6.36 6.77
CA ARG A 58 3.49 -6.84 7.85
C ARG A 58 2.55 -7.95 7.36
N ILE A 59 1.99 -7.78 6.15
CA ILE A 59 1.13 -8.77 5.49
C ILE A 59 1.91 -10.05 5.19
N ALA A 60 3.12 -9.94 4.65
CA ALA A 60 3.97 -11.09 4.35
C ALA A 60 4.39 -11.87 5.61
N ASP A 61 4.76 -11.15 6.68
CA ASP A 61 5.19 -11.74 7.95
C ASP A 61 4.00 -12.34 8.73
N ASN A 62 2.82 -11.70 8.65
CA ASN A 62 1.61 -12.15 9.33
C ASN A 62 0.35 -11.58 8.65
N LEU A 63 -0.22 -12.36 7.74
CA LEU A 63 -1.44 -12.02 7.02
C LEU A 63 -2.63 -11.81 7.97
N GLY A 64 -2.67 -12.56 9.08
CA GLY A 64 -3.78 -12.56 10.02
C GLY A 64 -5.11 -13.03 9.40
N PRO A 65 -6.23 -12.93 10.14
CA PRO A 65 -7.55 -13.23 9.61
C PRO A 65 -7.93 -12.22 8.52
N HIS A 66 -8.47 -12.72 7.41
CA HIS A 66 -8.89 -11.93 6.25
C HIS A 66 -9.69 -10.66 6.62
N ARG A 67 -10.59 -10.73 7.61
CA ARG A 67 -11.42 -9.59 8.03
C ARG A 67 -10.76 -8.59 8.98
N ALA A 68 -9.61 -8.92 9.55
CA ALA A 68 -8.93 -8.07 10.54
C ALA A 68 -7.90 -7.11 9.92
N ILE A 69 -7.64 -7.24 8.61
CA ILE A 69 -6.53 -6.55 7.96
C ILE A 69 -6.87 -5.14 7.48
N GLU A 70 -8.14 -4.91 7.17
CA GLU A 70 -8.66 -3.70 6.52
C GLU A 70 -8.18 -2.43 7.21
N HIS A 71 -8.30 -2.37 8.55
CA HIS A 71 -7.96 -1.18 9.33
C HIS A 71 -6.47 -0.82 9.20
N TYR A 72 -5.58 -1.81 9.23
CA TYR A 72 -4.14 -1.59 9.12
C TYR A 72 -3.76 -1.11 7.72
N VAL A 73 -4.37 -1.73 6.69
CA VAL A 73 -4.13 -1.34 5.30
C VAL A 73 -4.68 0.05 5.01
N ALA A 74 -5.90 0.36 5.45
CA ALA A 74 -6.50 1.69 5.32
C ALA A 74 -5.66 2.77 6.00
N ARG A 75 -5.10 2.48 7.18
CA ARG A 75 -4.18 3.39 7.86
C ARG A 75 -2.91 3.63 7.04
N ALA A 76 -2.29 2.58 6.50
CA ALA A 76 -1.10 2.71 5.66
C ALA A 76 -1.36 3.53 4.38
N MET A 77 -2.52 3.33 3.75
CA MET A 77 -2.96 4.10 2.59
C MET A 77 -3.15 5.59 2.93
N ASN A 78 -3.81 5.90 4.05
CA ASN A 78 -3.99 7.28 4.49
C ASN A 78 -2.65 7.97 4.80
N ASP A 79 -1.69 7.25 5.40
CA ASP A 79 -0.35 7.77 5.66
C ASP A 79 0.43 8.03 4.36
N PHE A 80 0.29 7.15 3.36
CA PHE A 80 0.84 7.36 2.02
C PHE A 80 0.26 8.62 1.36
N ASP A 81 -1.07 8.76 1.36
CA ASP A 81 -1.76 9.90 0.76
C ASP A 81 -1.36 11.21 1.45
N ARG A 82 -1.31 11.22 2.79
CA ARG A 82 -0.86 12.38 3.57
C ARG A 82 0.56 12.82 3.20
N ARG A 83 1.48 11.85 3.03
CA ARG A 83 2.87 12.14 2.64
C ARG A 83 2.96 12.69 1.22
N CYS A 84 2.23 12.09 0.28
CA CYS A 84 2.12 12.59 -1.09
C CYS A 84 1.60 14.04 -1.12
N MET A 85 0.50 14.32 -0.43
CA MET A 85 -0.08 15.66 -0.34
C MET A 85 0.90 16.68 0.27
N ALA A 86 1.61 16.30 1.33
CA ALA A 86 2.63 17.15 1.93
C ALA A 86 3.80 17.44 0.96
N ALA A 87 4.26 16.43 0.20
CA ALA A 87 5.31 16.62 -0.80
C ALA A 87 4.86 17.58 -1.91
N HIS A 88 3.62 17.45 -2.39
CA HIS A 88 3.02 18.35 -3.38
C HIS A 88 2.86 19.78 -2.85
N TRP A 89 2.36 19.94 -1.62
CA TRP A 89 2.26 21.26 -0.98
C TRP A 89 3.62 21.95 -0.85
N ASN A 90 4.63 21.22 -0.38
CA ASN A 90 5.99 21.75 -0.24
C ASN A 90 6.61 22.14 -1.59
N ALA A 91 6.32 21.39 -2.66
CA ALA A 91 6.76 21.74 -4.01
C ALA A 91 6.07 23.02 -4.51
N ALA A 92 4.76 23.14 -4.32
CA ALA A 92 4.00 24.33 -4.72
C ALA A 92 4.50 25.59 -3.99
N ARG A 93 4.80 25.50 -2.69
CA ARG A 93 5.31 26.62 -1.89
C ARG A 93 6.72 27.08 -2.28
N ARG A 94 7.55 26.22 -2.89
CA ARG A 94 8.92 26.56 -3.35
C ARG A 94 8.95 27.07 -4.80
N GLY A 95 7.87 26.86 -5.55
CA GLY A 95 7.70 27.41 -6.91
C GLY A 95 7.02 28.78 -6.93
N GLN A 96 6.67 29.31 -5.75
CA GLN A 96 6.38 30.72 -5.46
C GLN A 96 7.62 31.35 -4.83
#